data_AF-A0A1Z9YDG4-F1
#
_entry.id   AF-A0A1Z9YDG4-F1
#
_cell.length_a   1.000
_cell.length_b   1.000
_cell.length_c   1.000
_cell.angle_alpha   90.00
_cell.angle_beta   90.00
_cell.angle_gamma   90.00
#
_symmetry.space_group_name_H-M   'P 1'
#
loop_
_entity.id
_entity.type
_entity.pdbx_description
1 polymer ?
#
loop_
_entity_poly.entity_id
_entity_poly.type
_entity_poly.pdbx_seq_one_letter_code
_entity_poly.pdbx_strand_id
1 'polypeptide(L)'
;MLKRILIISGLGFGVFLLGVGVVHFSGFAGPSFMTGHGWFAFPTASFLCVLLSSGLFALAFFSARTGRDEISDLSEDSSSVNR
;
A
#
# COMPACT_ATOMS: atom_id res chain seq x y z
N MET A 1 -4.63 -13.65 -14.16
CA MET A 1 -3.43 -13.04 -13.56
C MET A 1 -3.68 -12.59 -12.12
N LEU A 2 -4.71 -11.78 -11.85
CA LEU A 2 -5.05 -11.26 -10.50
C LEU A 2 -5.15 -12.34 -9.40
N LYS A 3 -5.82 -13.45 -9.68
CA LYS A 3 -5.96 -14.58 -8.74
C LYS A 3 -4.60 -15.15 -8.31
N ARG A 4 -3.65 -15.26 -9.24
CA ARG A 4 -2.29 -15.74 -8.95
C ARG A 4 -1.51 -14.72 -8.10
N ILE A 5 -1.64 -13.43 -8.40
CA ILE A 5 -0.99 -12.35 -7.64
C ILE A 5 -1.49 -12.34 -6.19
N LEU A 6 -2.81 -12.47 -5.97
CA LEU A 6 -3.38 -12.55 -4.63
C LEU A 6 -2.92 -13.80 -3.85
N ILE A 7 -2.82 -14.96 -4.53
CA ILE A 7 -2.32 -16.18 -3.90
C ILE A 7 -0.85 -16.03 -3.52
N ILE A 8 -0.03 -15.45 -4.40
CA ILE A 8 1.41 -15.24 -4.16
C ILE A 8 1.63 -14.22 -3.04
N SER A 9 0.86 -13.12 -2.99
CA SER A 9 1.00 -12.14 -1.91
C SER A 9 0.56 -12.71 -0.56
N GLY A 10 -0.54 -13.47 -0.54
CA GLY A 10 -1.01 -14.17 0.66
C GLY A 10 -0.03 -15.22 1.15
N LEU A 11 0.54 -16.01 0.24
CA LEU A 11 1.58 -17.00 0.55
C LEU A 11 2.85 -16.33 1.09
N GLY A 12 3.30 -15.24 0.45
CA GLY A 12 4.46 -14.47 0.90
C GLY A 12 4.26 -13.87 2.29
N PHE A 13 3.06 -13.32 2.56
CA PHE A 13 2.71 -12.81 3.88
C PHE A 13 2.66 -13.93 4.95
N GLY A 14 2.13 -15.10 4.59
CA GLY A 14 2.11 -16.28 5.47
C GLY A 14 3.52 -16.77 5.82
N VAL A 15 4.42 -16.87 4.82
CA VAL A 15 5.84 -17.25 5.04
C VAL A 15 6.56 -16.22 5.90
N PHE A 16 6.29 -14.92 5.70
CA PHE A 16 6.85 -13.86 6.52
C PHE A 16 6.42 -13.98 7.99
N LEU A 17 5.13 -14.18 8.25
CA LEU A 17 4.61 -14.39 9.61
C LEU A 17 5.20 -15.65 10.26
N LEU A 18 5.36 -16.73 9.50
CA LEU A 18 5.98 -17.96 9.98
C LEU A 18 7.45 -17.74 10.37
N GLY A 19 8.22 -17.03 9.53
CA GLY A 19 9.61 -16.68 9.82
C GLY A 19 9.75 -15.83 11.09
N VAL A 20 8.88 -14.83 11.27
CA VAL A 20 8.83 -14.03 12.49
C VAL A 20 8.52 -14.90 13.72
N GLY A 21 7.54 -15.80 13.62
CA GLY A 21 7.21 -16.74 14.67
C GLY A 21 8.39 -17.64 15.06
N VAL A 22 9.08 -18.22 14.07
CA VAL A 22 10.26 -19.07 14.32
C VAL A 22 11.36 -18.30 15.04
N VAL A 23 11.69 -17.08 14.61
CA VAL A 23 12.73 -16.26 15.28
C VAL A 23 12.33 -15.92 16.71
N HIS A 24 11.06 -15.63 16.96
CA HIS A 24 10.56 -15.29 18.30
C HIS A 24 10.53 -16.50 19.25
N PHE A 25 10.05 -17.66 18.79
CA PHE A 25 9.94 -18.87 19.62
C PHE A 25 11.23 -19.68 19.73
N SER A 26 12.18 -19.51 18.80
CA SER A 26 13.47 -20.21 18.84
C SER A 26 14.43 -19.67 19.90
N GLY A 27 14.14 -18.50 20.50
CA GLY A 27 15.03 -17.89 21.50
C GLY A 27 16.40 -17.50 20.94
N PHE A 28 16.54 -17.44 19.62
CA PHE A 28 17.81 -17.15 18.93
C PHE A 28 18.23 -15.67 19.06
N ALA A 29 17.26 -14.79 19.28
CA ALA A 29 17.48 -13.40 19.62
C ALA A 29 17.39 -13.22 21.15
N GLY A 30 18.39 -12.55 21.74
CA GLY A 30 18.38 -12.18 23.16
C GLY A 30 17.15 -11.33 23.55
N PRO A 31 16.93 -11.08 24.85
CA PRO A 31 15.68 -10.51 25.36
C PRO A 31 15.26 -9.27 24.57
N SER A 32 14.16 -9.41 23.82
CA SER A 32 13.64 -8.35 22.98
C SER A 32 13.00 -7.27 23.85
N PHE A 33 13.53 -6.05 23.79
CA PHE A 33 12.97 -4.87 24.48
C PHE A 33 11.61 -4.40 23.92
N MET A 34 11.09 -5.07 22.89
CA MET A 34 9.86 -4.70 22.23
C MET A 34 8.66 -5.34 22.91
N THR A 35 7.70 -4.52 23.33
CA THR A 35 6.47 -4.98 23.96
C THR A 35 5.66 -5.84 22.99
N GLY A 36 4.82 -6.75 23.50
CA GLY A 36 3.96 -7.59 22.64
C GLY A 36 3.07 -6.80 21.67
N HIS A 37 2.72 -5.56 22.04
CA HIS A 37 2.01 -4.62 21.18
C HIS A 37 2.88 -4.13 20.01
N GLY A 38 4.16 -3.82 20.26
CA GLY A 38 5.10 -3.39 19.21
C GLY A 38 5.30 -4.44 18.12
N TRP A 39 5.34 -5.72 18.52
CA TRP A 39 5.44 -6.84 17.58
C TRP A 39 4.25 -7.00 16.65
N PHE A 40 3.04 -6.62 17.08
CA PHE A 40 1.86 -6.64 16.22
C PHE A 40 1.70 -5.35 15.41
N ALA A 41 1.99 -4.21 16.04
CA ALA A 41 1.89 -2.90 15.42
C ALA A 41 2.85 -2.75 14.24
N PHE A 42 4.09 -3.23 14.35
CA PHE A 42 5.12 -3.06 13.32
C PHE A 42 4.78 -3.73 11.97
N PRO A 43 4.47 -5.05 11.89
CA PRO A 43 4.10 -5.69 10.64
C PRO A 43 2.77 -5.17 10.10
N THR A 44 1.80 -4.86 10.97
CA THR A 44 0.51 -4.30 10.56
C THR A 44 0.70 -2.92 9.93
N ALA A 45 1.46 -2.02 10.56
CA ALA A 45 1.76 -0.70 10.03
C ALA A 45 2.52 -0.78 8.69
N SER A 46 3.51 -1.67 8.61
CA SER A 46 4.27 -1.90 7.37
C SER A 46 3.36 -2.38 6.24
N PHE A 47 2.48 -3.34 6.51
CA PHE A 47 1.51 -3.84 5.54
C PHE A 47 0.51 -2.77 5.09
N LEU A 48 -0.06 -2.00 6.02
CA LEU A 48 -0.96 -0.88 5.70
C LEU A 48 -0.27 0.17 4.83
N CYS A 49 1.00 0.46 5.06
CA CYS A 49 1.77 1.42 4.27
C CYS A 49 1.93 0.97 2.81
N VAL A 50 2.28 -0.31 2.61
CA VAL A 50 2.36 -0.90 1.25
C VAL A 50 1.00 -0.89 0.57
N LEU A 51 -0.06 -1.26 1.29
CA LEU A 51 -1.42 -1.28 0.76
C LEU A 51 -1.86 0.14 0.35
N LEU A 52 -1.63 1.13 1.20
CA LEU A 52 -1.92 2.54 0.92
C LEU A 52 -1.16 3.05 -0.30
N SER A 53 0.15 2.78 -0.38
CA SER A 53 0.99 3.15 -1.53
C SER A 53 0.46 2.53 -2.83
N SER A 54 0.14 1.24 -2.82
CA SER A 54 -0.42 0.54 -3.98
C SER A 54 -1.79 1.10 -4.40
N GLY A 55 -2.63 1.46 -3.43
CA GLY A 55 -3.93 2.08 -3.67
C GLY A 55 -3.80 3.45 -4.32
N LEU A 56 -2.92 4.30 -3.78
CA LEU A 56 -2.64 5.63 -4.34
C LEU A 56 -2.11 5.53 -5.78
N PHE A 57 -1.21 4.59 -6.05
CA PHE A 57 -0.71 4.34 -7.40
C PHE A 57 -1.83 3.91 -8.35
N ALA A 58 -2.73 3.03 -7.91
CA ALA A 58 -3.88 2.59 -8.71
C ALA A 58 -4.86 3.73 -9.01
N LEU A 59 -5.18 4.57 -8.02
CA LEU A 59 -6.04 5.74 -8.21
C LEU A 59 -5.44 6.73 -9.21
N ALA A 60 -4.13 7.05 -9.08
CA ALA A 60 -3.45 7.95 -10.00
C ALA A 60 -3.50 7.42 -11.44
N PHE A 61 -3.25 6.12 -11.63
CA PHE A 61 -3.34 5.48 -12.94
C PHE A 61 -4.75 5.50 -13.52
N PHE A 62 -5.78 5.30 -12.69
CA PHE A 62 -7.17 5.39 -13.12
C PHE A 62 -7.59 6.82 -13.47
N SER A 63 -7.13 7.81 -12.70
CA SER A 63 -7.34 9.23 -12.97
C SER A 63 -6.78 9.62 -14.33
N ALA A 64 -5.52 9.27 -14.60
CA ALA A 64 -4.84 9.55 -15.86
C ALA A 64 -5.52 8.92 -17.09
N ARG A 65 -6.20 7.77 -16.93
CA ARG A 65 -6.97 7.14 -18.03
C ARG A 65 -8.37 7.67 -18.21
N THR A 66 -8.93 8.32 -17.20
CA THR A 66 -10.32 8.78 -17.23
C THR A 66 -10.48 10.10 -17.99
N GLY A 67 -9.38 10.78 -18.35
CA GLY A 67 -9.43 12.00 -19.17
C GLY A 67 -10.25 13.11 -18.53
N ARG A 68 -10.30 13.16 -17.19
CA ARG A 68 -11.04 14.21 -16.45
C ARG A 68 -10.17 15.38 -16.04
N ASP A 69 -8.86 15.29 -16.24
CA ASP A 69 -7.93 16.40 -15.97
C ASP A 69 -8.06 17.52 -17.01
N GLU A 70 -8.60 17.26 -18.21
CA GLU A 70 -8.87 18.28 -19.25
C GLU A 70 -10.16 19.13 -19.03
N ILE A 71 -11.02 18.81 -18.05
CA ILE A 71 -12.29 19.54 -17.83
C ILE A 71 -12.09 20.93 -17.19
N SER A 72 -10.90 21.24 -16.67
CA SER A 72 -10.60 22.56 -16.07
C SER A 72 -10.40 23.69 -17.09
N ASP A 73 -10.20 23.38 -18.39
CA ASP A 73 -9.91 24.41 -19.41
C ASP A 73 -11.16 25.22 -19.84
N LEU A 74 -12.36 24.82 -19.43
CA LEU A 74 -13.59 25.56 -19.75
C LEU A 74 -13.72 26.92 -19.04
N SER A 75 -12.90 27.21 -18.03
CA SER A 75 -12.92 28.53 -17.38
C SER A 75 -12.16 29.63 -18.13
N GLU A 76 -11.25 29.27 -19.06
CA GLU A 76 -10.36 30.26 -19.68
C GLU A 76 -10.92 30.88 -20.98
N ASP A 77 -11.84 30.18 -21.67
CA ASP A 77 -12.43 30.64 -22.94
C ASP A 77 -13.52 31.74 -22.77
N SER A 78 -14.03 31.95 -21.55
CA SER A 78 -15.02 33.02 -21.32
C SER A 78 -14.42 34.44 -21.25
N SER A 79 -13.09 34.55 -21.24
CA SER A 79 -12.38 35.84 -21.14
C SER A 79 -11.82 36.35 -22.48
N SER A 80 -11.75 35.49 -23.50
CA SER A 80 -11.22 35.80 -24.84
C SER A 80 -12.30 36.34 -25.80
N VAL A 81 -13.59 36.10 -25.50
CA VAL A 81 -14.74 36.52 -26.32
C VAL A 81 -15.12 37.99 -26.09
N ASN A 82 -14.51 38.68 -25.12
CA ASN A 82 -14.82 40.07 -24.78
C ASN A 82 -13.60 41.01 -24.94
N ARG A 83 -12.81 40.85 -26.01
CA ARG A 83 -11.80 41.81 -26.47
C ARG A 83 -11.91 42.06 -27.96
#